data_AF-A0A381VDG5-F1
#
_entry.id   AF-A0A381VDG5-F1
#
_cell.length_a   1.000
_cell.length_b   1.000
_cell.length_c   1.000
_cell.angle_alpha   90.00
_cell.angle_beta   90.00
_cell.angle_gamma   90.00
#
_symmetry.space_group_name_H-M   'P 1'
#
loop_
_entity.id
_entity.type
_entity.pdbx_description
1 polymer ?
#
loop_
_entity_poly.entity_id
_entity_poly.type
_entity_poly.pdbx_seq_one_letter_code
_entity_poly.pdbx_strand_id
1 'polypeptide(L)' 'MGTGISQLAATHGWDVSLIDSNLDALGQSRSSLHSVMNRLVEKE' A
#
# COMPACT_ATOMS: atom_id res chain seq x y z
N MET A 1 -7.08 6.69 4.66
CA MET A 1 -8.14 6.08 3.80
C MET A 1 -7.60 5.68 2.43
N GLY A 2 -6.78 6.50 1.75
CA GLY A 2 -6.22 6.16 0.42
C GLY A 2 -5.35 4.89 0.38
N THR A 3 -4.62 4.58 1.44
CA THR A 3 -3.78 3.37 1.56
C THR A 3 -4.57 2.07 1.37
N GLY A 4 -5.78 1.97 1.95
CA GLY A 4 -6.61 0.77 1.82
C GLY A 4 -7.16 0.56 0.41
N ILE A 5 -7.50 1.65 -0.28
CA ILE A 5 -7.93 1.61 -1.68
C ILE A 5 -6.77 1.15 -2.56
N SER A 6 -5.57 1.70 -2.33
CA SER A 6 -4.36 1.31 -3.05
C SER A 6 -4.02 -0.16 -2.82
N GLN A 7 -4.19 -0.66 -1.60
CA GLN A 7 -3.98 -2.06 -1.26
C GLN A 7 -4.93 -2.95 -2.07
N LEU A 8 -6.23 -2.65 -2.05
CA LEU A 8 -7.25 -3.45 -2.72
C LEU A 8 -7.01 -3.49 -4.24
N ALA A 9 -6.74 -2.34 -4.86
CA ALA A 9 -6.48 -2.23 -6.28
C ALA A 9 -5.21 -3.02 -6.68
N ALA A 10 -4.12 -2.87 -5.92
CA ALA A 10 -2.87 -3.62 -6.15
C ALA A 10 -3.07 -5.13 -6.04
N THR A 11 -3.87 -5.61 -5.07
CA THR A 11 -4.20 -7.04 -4.95
C THR A 11 -4.98 -7.59 -6.15
N HIS A 12 -5.74 -6.74 -6.85
CA HIS A 12 -6.45 -7.11 -8.08
C HIS A 12 -5.61 -6.89 -9.35
N GLY A 13 -4.29 -6.65 -9.22
CA GLY A 13 -3.36 -6.51 -10.33
C GLY A 13 -3.40 -5.14 -11.02
N TRP A 14 -3.96 -4.12 -10.39
CA TRP A 14 -3.95 -2.76 -10.93
C TRP A 14 -2.69 -2.01 -10.52
N ASP A 15 -2.14 -1.23 -11.45
CA ASP A 15 -1.10 -0.25 -11.14
C ASP A 15 -1.71 0.92 -10.36
N VAL A 16 -1.09 1.26 -9.23
CA VAL A 16 -1.57 2.35 -8.36
C VAL A 16 -0.42 3.29 -8.02
N SER A 17 -0.73 4.60 -8.02
CA SER A 17 0.18 5.64 -7.55
C SER A 17 -0.40 6.33 -6.31
N LEU A 18 0.40 6.45 -5.26
CA LEU A 18 0.03 7.09 -4.00
C LEU A 18 0.64 8.50 -3.98
N ILE A 19 -0.22 9.51 -3.94
CA ILE A 19 0.16 10.92 -3.99
C ILE A 19 -0.42 11.60 -2.76
N ASP A 20 0.45 12.19 -1.95
CA ASP A 20 0.09 12.97 -0.76
C ASP A 20 1.01 14.19 -0.66
N SER A 21 0.49 15.31 -0.16
CA SER A 21 1.29 16.52 0.07
C SER A 21 2.15 16.42 1.32
N ASN A 22 1.82 15.52 2.24
CA ASN A 22 2.58 15.22 3.44
C ASN A 22 3.49 14.01 3.23
N LEU A 23 4.80 14.25 3.18
CA LEU A 23 5.81 13.21 2.96
C LEU A 23 5.87 12.18 4.09
N ASP A 24 5.60 12.56 5.34
CA ASP A 24 5.60 11.64 6.48
C ASP A 24 4.43 10.65 6.38
N ALA A 25 3.25 11.16 6.03
CA ALA A 25 2.06 10.33 5.81
C ALA A 25 2.24 9.39 4.61
N LEU A 26 2.92 9.85 3.56
CA LEU A 26 3.27 9.04 2.39
C LEU A 26 4.25 7.91 2.77
N GLY A 27 5.28 8.22 3.55
CA GLY A 27 6.24 7.24 4.07
C GLY A 27 5.56 6.18 4.94
N GLN A 28 4.66 6.59 5.83
CA GLN A 28 3.89 5.68 6.67
C GLN A 28 2.97 4.78 5.84
N SER A 29 2.29 5.34 4.84
CA SER A 29 1.44 4.58 3.91
C SER A 29 2.23 3.54 3.12
N ARG A 30 3.43 3.90 2.63
CA ARG A 30 4.32 2.98 1.91
C ARG A 30 4.77 1.82 2.81
N SER A 31 5.23 2.11 4.03
CA SER A 31 5.67 1.09 4.98
C SER A 31 4.53 0.15 5.37
N SER A 32 3.32 0.70 5.56
CA SER A 32 2.13 -0.10 5.84
C SER A 32 1.78 -1.03 4.68
N LEU A 33 1.74 -0.52 3.44
CA LEU A 33 1.49 -1.32 2.23
C LEU A 33 2.54 -2.42 2.06
N HIS A 34 3.82 -2.10 2.22
CA HIS A 34 4.90 -3.07 2.11
C HIS A 34 4.75 -4.21 3.14
N SER A 35 4.47 -3.87 4.40
CA SER A 35 4.27 -4.88 5.44
C SER A 35 3.05 -5.78 5.15
N VAL A 36 1.94 -5.21 4.71
CA VAL A 36 0.72 -5.98 4.41
C VAL A 36 0.93 -6.88 3.20
N MET A 37 1.53 -6.37 2.12
CA MET A 37 1.79 -7.14 0.91
C MET A 37 2.77 -8.29 1.19
N ASN A 38 3.84 -8.06 1.95
CA ASN A 38 4.77 -9.13 2.32
C ASN A 38 4.09 -10.23 3.14
N ARG A 39 3.21 -9.88 4.09
CA ARG A 39 2.44 -10.87 4.87
C ARG A 39 1.50 -11.73 4.02
N LEU A 40 1.06 -11.24 2.86
CA LEU A 40 0.24 -12.04 1.93
C LEU A 40 1.08 -13.08 1.19
N VAL A 41 2.40 -12.86 1.06
CA VAL A 41 3.35 -13.80 0.43
C VAL A 41 3.96 -14.75 1.46
N GLU A 42 4.26 -14.28 2.68
CA GLU A 42 4.88 -15.08 3.77
C GLU A 42 3.96 -16.17 4.37
N LYS A 43 2.69 -16.25 3.93
CA LYS A 43 1.71 -17.21 4.44
C LYS A 43 1.67 -18.56 3.68
N GLU A 44 2.66 -18.83 2.84
CA GLU A 44 2.91 -20.16 2.25
C GLU A 44 4.09 -20.88 2.89
#